data_AF-A0A8T4MIY7-F1
#
_entry.id   AF-A0A8T4MIY7-F1
#
_cell.length_a   1.000
_cell.length_b   1.000
_cell.length_c   1.000
_cell.angle_alpha   90.00
_cell.angle_beta   90.00
_cell.angle_gamma   90.00
#
_symmetry.space_group_name_H-M   'P 1'
#
loop_
_entity.id
_entity.type
_entity.pdbx_description
1 polymer ?
#
loop_
_entity_poly.entity_id
_entity_poly.type
_entity_poly.pdbx_seq_one_letter_code
_entity_poly.pdbx_strand_id
1 'polypeptide(L)'
;MTSKKQFFREATKGEIKGKTFVDFAELGGLEIVGSLDDEEYTIVREFVPRGYESARKFMKHGPEVKPRRIYSLDQAVRLGNTPVQLREEVFNSIAGNNYCSYSFVPIGKDSRKRKVGLVECLEGARLFGYAHQMGVGIKVKPYADAKRVRIDGAEVVVDVPSRTKDERRMRFKLTSVPFVDSWEKYIVSLNIGSDHSCPSKRFNIRYRYTDDKESSGVVNICAHEIAGYLQLVQYAMQEYKNLIPLQMSQFAIPSQETVDYYLRWCNNVLIKDEALESKDKLRKPNRAEREIALWQLVKSLGHDRTFYADRSRDGNVKDYNWGVK
;
A
#
# COMPACT_ATOMS: atom_id res chain seq x y z
N MET A 1 -19.27 -14.81 -12.75
CA MET A 1 -17.96 -14.47 -12.16
C MET A 1 -17.46 -13.22 -12.84
N THR A 2 -17.22 -12.14 -12.10
CA THR A 2 -16.62 -10.93 -12.69
C THR A 2 -15.11 -11.13 -12.85
N SER A 3 -14.59 -10.94 -14.06
CA SER A 3 -13.17 -11.16 -14.36
C SER A 3 -12.35 -9.89 -14.12
N LYS A 4 -11.10 -10.04 -13.68
CA LYS A 4 -10.16 -8.90 -13.60
C LYS A 4 -9.88 -8.38 -15.03
N LYS A 5 -9.63 -7.07 -15.16
CA LYS A 5 -9.11 -6.50 -16.41
C LYS A 5 -7.70 -7.05 -16.68
N GLN A 6 -7.31 -7.11 -17.94
CA GLN A 6 -6.01 -7.66 -18.37
C GLN A 6 -4.83 -7.03 -17.63
N PHE A 7 -4.85 -5.70 -17.46
CA PHE A 7 -3.83 -4.95 -16.71
C PHE A 7 -3.61 -5.43 -15.27
N PHE A 8 -4.62 -6.03 -14.64
CA PHE A 8 -4.57 -6.53 -13.25
C PHE A 8 -4.56 -8.06 -13.18
N ARG A 9 -4.46 -8.75 -14.32
CA ARG A 9 -4.35 -10.21 -14.34
C ARG A 9 -2.99 -10.59 -13.76
N GLU A 10 -3.00 -11.68 -13.01
CA GLU A 10 -1.80 -12.34 -12.54
C GLU A 10 -1.74 -13.73 -13.19
N ALA A 11 -0.55 -14.29 -13.31
CA ALA A 11 -0.38 -15.66 -13.78
C ALA A 11 -1.15 -16.65 -12.88
N THR A 12 -1.79 -17.62 -13.47
CA THR A 12 -2.42 -18.77 -12.80
C THR A 12 -1.35 -19.73 -12.32
N LYS A 13 -1.70 -20.63 -11.39
CA LYS A 13 -0.76 -21.68 -10.94
C LYS A 13 -0.18 -22.49 -12.12
N GLY A 14 -1.02 -22.80 -13.12
CA GLY A 14 -0.60 -23.53 -14.31
C GLY A 14 0.40 -22.74 -15.16
N GLU A 15 0.10 -21.47 -15.44
CA GLU A 15 1.02 -20.57 -16.17
C GLU A 15 2.37 -20.43 -15.45
N ILE A 16 2.39 -20.33 -14.11
CA ILE A 16 3.64 -20.25 -13.33
C ILE A 16 4.44 -21.56 -13.43
N LYS A 17 3.79 -22.73 -13.33
CA LYS A 17 4.47 -24.03 -13.44
C LYS A 17 4.99 -24.33 -14.85
N GLY A 18 4.54 -23.60 -15.87
CA GLY A 18 5.04 -23.73 -17.24
C GLY A 18 6.41 -23.12 -17.46
N LYS A 19 6.90 -22.33 -16.50
CA LYS A 19 8.20 -21.67 -16.51
C LYS A 19 9.34 -22.62 -16.12
N THR A 20 10.59 -22.18 -16.26
CA THR A 20 11.78 -22.90 -15.80
C THR A 20 11.86 -22.85 -14.27
N PHE A 21 12.00 -24.00 -13.62
CA PHE A 21 12.12 -24.05 -12.16
C PHE A 21 13.52 -23.66 -11.69
N VAL A 22 13.59 -22.78 -10.70
CA VAL A 22 14.82 -22.39 -9.98
C VAL A 22 14.65 -22.72 -8.50
N ASP A 23 15.63 -23.43 -7.92
CA ASP A 23 15.58 -23.80 -6.51
C ASP A 23 15.71 -22.54 -5.63
N PHE A 24 14.81 -22.39 -4.66
CA PHE A 24 14.84 -21.26 -3.74
C PHE A 24 16.13 -21.19 -2.92
N ALA A 25 16.78 -22.33 -2.65
CA ALA A 25 18.07 -22.36 -1.96
C ALA A 25 19.17 -21.64 -2.76
N GLU A 26 19.10 -21.68 -4.09
CA GLU A 26 20.06 -21.02 -4.99
C GLU A 26 19.85 -19.50 -5.02
N LEU A 27 18.63 -19.04 -4.73
CA LEU A 27 18.32 -17.61 -4.68
C LEU A 27 18.86 -16.93 -3.42
N GLY A 28 19.22 -17.64 -2.36
CA GLY A 28 19.84 -17.03 -1.17
C GLY A 28 18.91 -16.22 -0.26
N GLY A 29 17.61 -16.10 -0.56
CA GLY A 29 16.65 -15.41 0.33
C GLY A 29 15.38 -14.92 -0.36
N LEU A 30 14.44 -14.41 0.45
CA LEU A 30 13.17 -13.86 -0.07
C LEU A 30 13.41 -12.56 -0.83
N GLU A 31 14.38 -11.75 -0.40
CA GLU A 31 14.75 -10.47 -1.02
C GLU A 31 15.31 -10.63 -2.44
N ILE A 32 15.81 -11.82 -2.80
CA ILE A 32 16.41 -12.11 -4.12
C ILE A 32 15.35 -12.61 -5.12
N VAL A 33 14.11 -12.88 -4.69
CA VAL A 33 12.98 -13.23 -5.60
C VAL A 33 12.77 -12.18 -6.70
N GLY A 34 13.16 -10.92 -6.47
CA GLY A 34 13.11 -9.87 -7.48
C GLY A 34 14.05 -10.11 -8.68
N SER A 35 15.06 -10.97 -8.53
CA SER A 35 16.05 -11.29 -9.57
C SER A 35 15.66 -12.43 -10.51
N LEU A 36 14.57 -13.15 -10.22
CA LEU A 36 14.07 -14.19 -11.11
C LEU A 36 13.80 -13.61 -12.50
N ASP A 37 14.11 -14.37 -13.54
CA ASP A 37 13.73 -14.00 -14.90
C ASP A 37 12.21 -14.16 -15.14
N ASP A 38 11.71 -13.55 -16.21
CA ASP A 38 10.29 -13.65 -16.59
C ASP A 38 9.85 -15.10 -16.80
N GLU A 39 10.74 -15.91 -17.37
CA GLU A 39 10.54 -17.32 -17.71
C GLU A 39 10.93 -18.28 -16.58
N GLU A 40 11.22 -17.78 -15.38
CA GLU A 40 11.60 -18.60 -14.24
C GLU A 40 10.52 -18.63 -13.16
N TYR A 41 10.48 -19.69 -12.37
CA TYR A 41 9.66 -19.73 -11.17
C TYR A 41 10.35 -20.45 -10.04
N THR A 42 9.96 -20.12 -8.81
CA THR A 42 10.47 -20.80 -7.61
C THR A 42 9.33 -21.23 -6.69
N ILE A 43 9.65 -22.12 -5.75
CA ILE A 43 8.72 -22.62 -4.74
C ILE A 43 9.27 -22.27 -3.36
N VAL A 44 8.49 -21.51 -2.60
CA VAL A 44 8.81 -21.13 -1.22
C VAL A 44 7.93 -21.91 -0.26
N ARG A 45 8.44 -22.27 0.92
CA ARG A 45 7.61 -22.86 1.98
C ARG A 45 6.68 -21.81 2.56
N GLU A 46 5.58 -22.20 3.21
CA GLU A 46 4.77 -21.26 3.96
C GLU A 46 5.59 -20.56 5.08
N PHE A 47 5.48 -19.23 5.16
CA PHE A 47 6.22 -18.40 6.12
C PHE A 47 5.33 -17.38 6.84
N VAL A 48 4.01 -17.59 6.88
CA VAL A 48 3.14 -16.83 7.77
C VAL A 48 3.54 -17.15 9.22
N PRO A 49 3.74 -16.15 10.10
CA PRO A 49 4.17 -16.40 11.47
C PRO A 49 3.25 -17.37 12.22
N ARG A 50 3.88 -18.26 13.00
CA ARG A 50 3.16 -19.16 13.92
C ARG A 50 2.43 -18.33 14.99
N GLY A 51 1.34 -18.87 15.52
CA GLY A 51 0.50 -18.19 16.53
C GLY A 51 -0.73 -17.48 15.97
N TYR A 52 -0.91 -17.49 14.64
CA TYR A 52 -2.15 -17.04 13.99
C TYR A 52 -2.85 -18.25 13.35
N GLU A 53 -4.16 -18.37 13.57
CA GLU A 53 -4.95 -19.48 12.98
C GLU A 53 -5.02 -19.41 11.44
N SER A 54 -4.77 -18.24 10.85
CA SER A 54 -4.76 -18.07 9.39
C SER A 54 -4.03 -16.81 8.98
N ALA A 55 -3.61 -16.75 7.71
CA ALA A 55 -3.13 -15.54 7.05
C ALA A 55 -4.09 -14.34 7.21
N ARG A 56 -5.41 -14.59 7.20
CA ARG A 56 -6.42 -13.53 7.43
C ARG A 56 -6.37 -12.99 8.85
N LYS A 57 -6.19 -13.85 9.87
CA LYS A 57 -6.01 -13.39 11.26
C LYS A 57 -4.71 -12.62 11.43
N PHE A 58 -3.61 -13.07 10.80
CA PHE A 58 -2.37 -12.30 10.76
C PHE A 58 -2.55 -10.91 10.14
N MET A 59 -3.21 -10.79 8.98
CA MET A 59 -3.45 -9.48 8.38
C MET A 59 -4.29 -8.53 9.25
N LYS A 60 -5.07 -9.07 10.18
CA LYS A 60 -5.93 -8.31 11.07
C LYS A 60 -5.26 -7.93 12.39
N HIS A 61 -4.47 -8.85 12.96
CA HIS A 61 -3.93 -8.78 14.33
C HIS A 61 -2.40 -8.86 14.40
N GLY A 62 -1.73 -9.04 13.27
CA GLY A 62 -0.28 -9.11 13.17
C GLY A 62 0.39 -7.82 13.66
N PRO A 63 1.71 -7.88 13.93
CA PRO A 63 2.50 -6.71 14.26
C PRO A 63 2.39 -5.64 13.16
N GLU A 64 2.46 -4.38 13.56
CA GLU A 64 2.43 -3.24 12.65
C GLU A 64 3.70 -2.42 12.84
N VAL A 65 4.24 -1.88 11.77
CA VAL A 65 5.28 -0.84 11.84
C VAL A 65 4.61 0.47 12.24
N LYS A 66 5.09 1.11 13.30
CA LYS A 66 4.49 2.32 13.86
C LYS A 66 5.48 3.47 13.74
N PRO A 67 5.35 4.34 12.72
CA PRO A 67 6.01 5.65 12.72
C PRO A 67 5.72 6.38 14.04
N ARG A 68 6.64 7.27 14.44
CA ARG A 68 6.54 8.03 15.68
C ARG A 68 5.14 8.64 15.85
N ARG A 69 4.49 8.33 16.97
CA ARG A 69 3.16 8.85 17.29
C ARG A 69 3.29 10.32 17.71
N ILE A 70 2.41 11.14 17.15
CA ILE A 70 2.24 12.54 17.54
C ILE A 70 0.92 12.62 18.32
N TYR A 71 0.97 13.21 19.51
CA TYR A 71 -0.15 13.23 20.46
C TYR A 71 -0.79 14.62 20.61
N SER A 72 -0.11 15.68 20.14
CA SER A 72 -0.60 17.05 20.25
C SER A 72 -0.17 17.92 19.08
N LEU A 73 -0.82 19.08 18.95
CA LEU A 73 -0.46 20.10 17.96
C LEU A 73 0.93 20.65 18.16
N ASP A 74 1.23 21.05 19.39
CA ASP A 74 2.53 21.60 19.75
C ASP A 74 3.66 20.60 19.45
N GLN A 75 3.44 19.30 19.71
CA GLN A 75 4.40 18.26 19.34
C GLN A 75 4.57 18.15 17.81
N ALA A 76 3.48 18.18 17.04
CA ALA A 76 3.54 18.11 15.58
C ALA A 76 4.37 19.25 14.98
N VAL A 77 4.14 20.47 15.48
CA VAL A 77 4.80 21.69 15.02
C VAL A 77 6.27 21.71 15.44
N ARG A 78 6.58 21.36 16.70
CA ARG A 78 7.97 21.34 17.19
C ARG A 78 8.84 20.31 16.49
N LEU A 79 8.29 19.13 16.21
CA LEU A 79 9.03 18.09 15.49
C LEU A 79 9.24 18.49 14.03
N GLY A 80 8.22 19.09 13.39
CA GLY A 80 8.31 19.54 12.00
C GLY A 80 8.59 18.44 10.97
N ASN A 81 8.55 17.16 11.39
CA ASN A 81 8.78 16.01 10.54
C ASN A 81 7.56 15.77 9.65
N THR A 82 7.80 15.62 8.36
CA THR A 82 6.78 15.20 7.41
C THR A 82 6.45 13.70 7.60
N PRO A 83 5.25 13.26 7.20
CA PRO A 83 4.91 11.84 7.15
C PRO A 83 5.93 10.98 6.38
N VAL A 84 6.54 11.52 5.33
CA VAL A 84 7.60 10.83 4.56
C VAL A 84 8.81 10.56 5.46
N GLN A 85 9.32 11.58 6.15
CA GLN A 85 10.46 11.43 7.07
C GLN A 85 10.16 10.47 8.24
N LEU A 86 8.95 10.53 8.78
CA LEU A 86 8.53 9.62 9.86
C LEU A 86 8.47 8.16 9.38
N ARG A 87 8.12 7.92 8.12
CA ARG A 87 8.18 6.58 7.51
C ARG A 87 9.61 6.16 7.25
N GLU A 88 10.42 7.05 6.69
CA GLU A 88 11.83 6.79 6.41
C GLU A 88 12.58 6.32 7.67
N GLU A 89 12.45 7.06 8.79
CA GLU A 89 13.07 6.72 10.07
C GLU A 89 12.71 5.31 10.52
N VAL A 90 11.42 4.95 10.46
CA VAL A 90 10.96 3.65 10.98
C VAL A 90 11.21 2.51 9.99
N PHE A 91 11.13 2.76 8.68
CA PHE A 91 11.39 1.75 7.65
C PHE A 91 12.87 1.36 7.64
N ASN A 92 13.76 2.34 7.85
CA ASN A 92 15.21 2.10 7.93
C ASN A 92 15.65 1.44 9.25
N SER A 93 14.78 1.37 10.26
CA SER A 93 15.10 0.82 11.58
C SER A 93 14.35 -0.47 11.94
N ILE A 94 13.60 -1.07 10.99
CA ILE A 94 12.91 -2.34 11.26
C ILE A 94 13.90 -3.48 11.48
N ALA A 95 13.71 -4.24 12.56
CA ALA A 95 14.54 -5.42 12.85
C ALA A 95 14.00 -6.72 12.24
N GLY A 96 12.68 -6.77 11.98
CA GLY A 96 11.99 -7.94 11.44
C GLY A 96 11.24 -7.65 10.14
N ASN A 97 10.58 -8.67 9.60
CA ASN A 97 9.76 -8.60 8.39
C ASN A 97 8.31 -9.09 8.62
N ASN A 98 8.02 -9.65 9.79
CA ASN A 98 6.71 -10.21 10.15
C ASN A 98 5.68 -9.14 10.52
N TYR A 99 5.54 -8.13 9.67
CA TYR A 99 4.56 -7.05 9.81
C TYR A 99 3.42 -7.24 8.82
N CYS A 100 2.22 -6.82 9.22
CA CYS A 100 1.03 -6.90 8.38
C CYS A 100 0.63 -5.55 7.75
N SER A 101 1.34 -4.47 8.10
CA SER A 101 1.11 -3.09 7.64
C SER A 101 2.01 -2.11 8.41
N TYR A 102 1.98 -0.83 8.01
CA TYR A 102 2.25 0.28 8.93
C TYR A 102 0.96 1.00 9.34
N SER A 103 1.01 1.78 10.42
CA SER A 103 -0.15 2.53 10.88
C SER A 103 0.16 3.90 11.45
N PHE A 104 -0.77 4.84 11.30
CA PHE A 104 -0.76 6.16 11.94
C PHE A 104 -2.08 6.38 12.71
N VAL A 105 -2.07 7.28 13.70
CA VAL A 105 -3.26 7.61 14.51
C VAL A 105 -3.55 9.09 14.33
N PRO A 106 -4.78 9.45 13.94
CA PRO A 106 -5.18 10.85 13.83
C PRO A 106 -5.21 11.58 15.18
N ILE A 107 -5.16 12.91 15.14
CA ILE A 107 -5.27 13.76 16.33
C ILE A 107 -6.60 14.52 16.27
N GLY A 108 -7.51 14.22 17.21
CA GLY A 108 -8.79 14.91 17.33
C GLY A 108 -9.93 13.97 17.72
N LYS A 109 -11.13 14.25 17.19
CA LYS A 109 -12.35 13.49 17.52
C LYS A 109 -12.30 12.04 17.03
N ASP A 110 -11.69 11.80 15.88
CA ASP A 110 -11.50 10.44 15.35
C ASP A 110 -10.13 9.92 15.78
N SER A 111 -10.09 9.05 16.79
CA SER A 111 -8.88 8.39 17.26
C SER A 111 -8.67 6.99 16.68
N ARG A 112 -9.47 6.60 15.68
CA ARG A 112 -9.35 5.27 15.06
C ARG A 112 -8.06 5.20 14.26
N LYS A 113 -7.26 4.19 14.52
CA LYS A 113 -6.01 3.93 13.82
C LYS A 113 -6.24 3.74 12.32
N ARG A 114 -5.36 4.34 11.51
CA ARG A 114 -5.29 4.12 10.06
C ARG A 114 -4.24 3.07 9.76
N LYS A 115 -4.65 1.98 9.12
CA LYS A 115 -3.78 0.85 8.77
C LYS A 115 -3.55 0.85 7.26
N VAL A 116 -2.29 0.82 6.83
CA VAL A 116 -1.91 0.84 5.43
C VAL A 116 -0.97 -0.33 5.14
N GLY A 117 -1.42 -1.26 4.30
CA GLY A 117 -0.58 -2.38 3.84
C GLY A 117 0.28 -1.96 2.67
N LEU A 118 1.52 -2.45 2.62
CA LEU A 118 2.43 -2.24 1.50
C LEU A 118 1.87 -2.80 0.18
N VAL A 119 1.14 -3.92 0.27
CA VAL A 119 0.40 -4.47 -0.89
C VAL A 119 -0.65 -3.48 -1.42
N GLU A 120 -1.33 -2.71 -0.55
CA GLU A 120 -2.31 -1.71 -0.99
C GLU A 120 -1.63 -0.50 -1.62
N CYS A 121 -0.43 -0.12 -1.15
CA CYS A 121 0.38 0.91 -1.81
C CYS A 121 0.73 0.53 -3.25
N LEU A 122 1.18 -0.71 -3.47
CA LEU A 122 1.48 -1.24 -4.81
C LEU A 122 0.23 -1.35 -5.68
N GLU A 123 -0.86 -1.90 -5.15
CA GLU A 123 -2.12 -2.00 -5.91
C GLU A 123 -2.73 -0.62 -6.20
N GLY A 124 -2.53 0.37 -5.32
CA GLY A 124 -2.91 1.75 -5.55
C GLY A 124 -2.07 2.42 -6.64
N ALA A 125 -0.75 2.23 -6.62
CA ALA A 125 0.14 2.68 -7.67
C ALA A 125 -0.18 2.01 -9.02
N ARG A 126 -0.51 0.70 -9.02
CA ARG A 126 -0.96 -0.03 -10.22
C ARG A 126 -2.25 0.52 -10.79
N LEU A 127 -3.22 0.82 -9.93
CA LEU A 127 -4.50 1.40 -10.35
C LEU A 127 -4.34 2.82 -10.91
N PHE A 128 -3.42 3.59 -10.34
CA PHE A 128 -3.01 4.89 -10.85
C PHE A 128 -2.32 4.76 -12.23
N GLY A 129 -1.33 3.87 -12.37
CA GLY A 129 -0.67 3.57 -13.65
C GLY A 129 -1.66 3.11 -14.73
N TYR A 130 -2.54 2.15 -14.40
CA TYR A 130 -3.63 1.72 -15.28
C TYR A 130 -4.48 2.89 -15.78
N ALA A 131 -4.84 3.81 -14.89
CA ALA A 131 -5.70 4.94 -15.24
C ALA A 131 -5.06 5.85 -16.29
N HIS A 132 -3.75 6.05 -16.22
CA HIS A 132 -3.00 6.85 -17.18
C HIS A 132 -2.68 6.08 -18.47
N GLN A 133 -2.12 4.87 -18.36
CA GLN A 133 -1.65 4.08 -19.50
C GLN A 133 -2.80 3.63 -20.41
N MET A 134 -3.98 3.38 -19.84
CA MET A 134 -5.17 2.97 -20.59
C MET A 134 -6.11 4.15 -20.92
N GLY A 135 -5.73 5.39 -20.59
CA GLY A 135 -6.52 6.59 -20.90
C GLY A 135 -7.88 6.70 -20.20
N VAL A 136 -8.15 5.89 -19.17
CA VAL A 136 -9.45 5.91 -18.45
C VAL A 136 -9.52 6.99 -17.36
N GLY A 137 -8.36 7.51 -16.94
CA GLY A 137 -8.17 8.60 -15.98
C GLY A 137 -8.69 8.35 -14.56
N ILE A 138 -8.27 9.17 -13.60
CA ILE A 138 -8.91 9.34 -12.29
C ILE A 138 -9.36 10.80 -12.22
N LYS A 139 -10.64 11.05 -11.91
CA LYS A 139 -11.13 12.43 -11.77
C LYS A 139 -10.90 12.89 -10.35
N VAL A 140 -10.37 14.10 -10.19
CA VAL A 140 -10.13 14.74 -8.90
C VAL A 140 -10.75 16.13 -8.94
N LYS A 141 -11.54 16.45 -7.92
CA LYS A 141 -12.12 17.78 -7.73
C LYS A 141 -11.83 18.24 -6.31
N PRO A 142 -10.77 19.02 -6.08
CA PRO A 142 -10.49 19.56 -4.76
C PRO A 142 -11.41 20.75 -4.47
N TYR A 143 -11.87 20.81 -3.23
CA TYR A 143 -12.59 21.97 -2.68
C TYR A 143 -11.62 22.69 -1.74
N ALA A 144 -10.57 23.28 -2.32
CA ALA A 144 -9.43 23.86 -1.60
C ALA A 144 -9.56 25.38 -1.35
N ASP A 145 -10.56 26.04 -1.92
CA ASP A 145 -10.73 27.51 -1.83
C ASP A 145 -11.48 27.96 -0.56
N ALA A 146 -11.89 27.02 0.30
CA ALA A 146 -12.62 27.36 1.52
C ALA A 146 -11.70 27.98 2.60
N LYS A 147 -12.19 29.01 3.31
CA LYS A 147 -11.44 29.75 4.35
C LYS A 147 -10.79 28.87 5.42
N ARG A 148 -11.35 27.68 5.67
CA ARG A 148 -10.90 26.74 6.72
C ARG A 148 -9.92 25.66 6.22
N VAL A 149 -9.57 25.62 4.93
CA VAL A 149 -8.70 24.57 4.36
C VAL A 149 -7.32 24.54 5.02
N ARG A 150 -6.82 25.69 5.47
CA ARG A 150 -5.56 25.77 6.24
C ARG A 150 -5.62 24.93 7.53
N ILE A 151 -6.76 24.91 8.22
CA ILE A 151 -6.91 24.29 9.55
C ILE A 151 -7.48 22.87 9.44
N ASP A 152 -8.52 22.68 8.62
CA ASP A 152 -9.25 21.41 8.52
C ASP A 152 -8.67 20.48 7.43
N GLY A 153 -7.91 21.05 6.49
CA GLY A 153 -7.51 20.43 5.23
C GLY A 153 -8.57 20.56 4.14
N ALA A 154 -8.17 20.24 2.91
CA ALA A 154 -9.08 20.21 1.77
C ALA A 154 -9.94 18.95 1.81
N GLU A 155 -11.19 19.10 1.38
CA GLU A 155 -12.02 17.98 0.96
C GLU A 155 -11.87 17.77 -0.55
N VAL A 156 -11.73 16.52 -0.98
CA VAL A 156 -11.47 16.21 -2.38
C VAL A 156 -12.37 15.07 -2.82
N VAL A 157 -13.20 15.32 -3.82
CA VAL A 157 -14.00 14.26 -4.44
C VAL A 157 -13.15 13.60 -5.51
N VAL A 158 -13.04 12.28 -5.42
CA VAL A 158 -12.29 11.47 -6.38
C VAL A 158 -13.17 10.39 -7.00
N ASP A 159 -12.89 10.06 -8.25
CA ASP A 159 -13.60 9.05 -9.02
C ASP A 159 -12.56 8.10 -9.65
N VAL A 160 -12.40 6.91 -9.07
CA VAL A 160 -11.32 5.96 -9.35
C VAL A 160 -11.87 4.75 -10.11
N PRO A 161 -11.21 4.27 -11.19
CA PRO A 161 -11.70 3.09 -11.91
C PRO A 161 -11.63 1.81 -11.07
N SER A 162 -12.43 0.80 -11.41
CA SER A 162 -12.33 -0.54 -10.83
C SER A 162 -11.25 -1.39 -11.52
N ARG A 163 -10.69 -2.35 -10.78
CA ARG A 163 -9.78 -3.40 -11.29
C ARG A 163 -10.52 -4.52 -12.03
N THR A 164 -11.83 -4.62 -11.82
CA THR A 164 -12.70 -5.68 -12.35
C THR A 164 -13.42 -5.14 -13.60
N LYS A 165 -13.64 -6.02 -14.60
CA LYS A 165 -14.43 -5.66 -15.79
C LYS A 165 -15.88 -5.36 -15.40
N ASP A 166 -16.48 -4.42 -16.11
CA ASP A 166 -17.90 -4.01 -15.99
C ASP A 166 -18.33 -3.47 -14.62
N GLU A 167 -17.42 -3.41 -13.65
CA GLU A 167 -17.66 -2.78 -12.37
C GLU A 167 -17.60 -1.25 -12.49
N ARG A 168 -18.56 -0.60 -11.83
CA ARG A 168 -18.63 0.86 -11.77
C ARG A 168 -17.38 1.46 -11.13
N ARG A 169 -17.10 2.70 -11.51
CA ARG A 169 -16.07 3.50 -10.84
C ARG A 169 -16.45 3.78 -9.39
N MET A 170 -15.44 3.87 -8.55
CA MET A 170 -15.57 4.15 -7.12
C MET A 170 -15.46 5.66 -6.91
N ARG A 171 -16.57 6.31 -6.58
CA ARG A 171 -16.60 7.71 -6.18
C ARG A 171 -16.64 7.84 -4.66
N PHE A 172 -15.75 8.64 -4.11
CA PHE A 172 -15.65 8.87 -2.67
C PHE A 172 -14.97 10.22 -2.40
N LYS A 173 -15.03 10.67 -1.16
CA LYS A 173 -14.41 11.90 -0.66
C LYS A 173 -13.20 11.57 0.18
N LEU A 174 -12.07 12.18 -0.15
CA LEU A 174 -10.91 12.30 0.74
C LEU A 174 -11.12 13.51 1.65
N THR A 175 -10.81 13.36 2.93
CA THR A 175 -10.97 14.41 3.95
C THR A 175 -9.62 14.73 4.57
N SER A 176 -9.47 15.98 5.01
CA SER A 176 -8.25 16.48 5.67
C SER A 176 -7.00 16.26 4.82
N VAL A 177 -7.07 16.62 3.54
CA VAL A 177 -5.89 16.62 2.67
C VAL A 177 -5.11 17.91 2.89
N PRO A 178 -3.82 17.85 3.29
CA PRO A 178 -2.97 19.03 3.36
C PRO A 178 -2.80 19.64 1.97
N PHE A 179 -3.16 20.91 1.81
CA PHE A 179 -3.08 21.63 0.54
C PHE A 179 -2.41 23.00 0.67
N VAL A 180 -2.50 23.63 1.84
CA VAL A 180 -1.87 24.94 2.10
C VAL A 180 -0.51 24.71 2.77
N ASP A 181 0.50 25.45 2.35
CA ASP A 181 1.80 25.44 3.02
C ASP A 181 1.75 26.30 4.28
N SER A 182 1.48 25.65 5.41
CA SER A 182 1.43 26.30 6.72
C SER A 182 1.85 25.31 7.81
N TRP A 183 2.05 25.78 9.05
CA TRP A 183 2.39 24.89 10.16
C TRP A 183 1.27 23.91 10.53
N GLU A 184 0.01 24.23 10.22
CA GLU A 184 -1.14 23.35 10.45
C GLU A 184 -1.09 22.07 9.59
N LYS A 185 -0.37 22.08 8.46
CA LYS A 185 -0.29 20.96 7.51
C LYS A 185 0.15 19.65 8.16
N TYR A 186 1.00 19.72 9.19
CA TYR A 186 1.48 18.56 9.93
C TYR A 186 0.34 17.84 10.66
N ILE A 187 -0.57 18.56 11.30
CA ILE A 187 -1.77 17.94 11.89
C ILE A 187 -2.71 17.44 10.82
N VAL A 188 -3.00 18.28 9.83
CA VAL A 188 -3.98 17.95 8.78
C VAL A 188 -3.60 16.60 8.16
N SER A 189 -2.30 16.37 7.93
CA SER A 189 -1.78 15.13 7.38
C SER A 189 -2.10 13.89 8.21
N LEU A 190 -2.17 14.00 9.53
CA LEU A 190 -2.48 12.89 10.44
C LEU A 190 -3.97 12.55 10.42
N ASN A 191 -4.81 13.55 10.10
CA ASN A 191 -6.26 13.45 10.06
C ASN A 191 -6.82 12.97 8.72
N ILE A 192 -5.96 12.63 7.76
CA ILE A 192 -6.38 12.14 6.47
C ILE A 192 -7.34 10.94 6.61
N GLY A 193 -8.42 11.00 5.84
CA GLY A 193 -9.46 9.98 5.85
C GLY A 193 -10.21 9.93 4.53
N SER A 194 -11.15 9.00 4.44
CA SER A 194 -12.10 8.95 3.34
C SER A 194 -13.43 8.35 3.78
N ASP A 195 -14.49 8.63 3.02
CA ASP A 195 -15.77 7.91 3.12
C ASP A 195 -15.81 6.64 2.25
N HIS A 196 -14.68 6.24 1.66
CA HIS A 196 -14.62 5.08 0.78
C HIS A 196 -14.90 3.78 1.53
N SER A 197 -16.01 3.13 1.16
CA SER A 197 -16.41 1.82 1.65
C SER A 197 -16.44 0.81 0.52
N CYS A 198 -15.56 -0.19 0.58
CA CYS A 198 -15.60 -1.35 -0.30
C CYS A 198 -16.05 -2.60 0.49
N PRO A 199 -16.59 -3.64 -0.18
CA PRO A 199 -17.11 -4.83 0.51
C PRO A 199 -16.10 -5.47 1.47
N SER A 200 -14.80 -5.49 1.13
CA SER A 200 -13.75 -6.04 2.00
C SER A 200 -13.56 -5.26 3.31
N LYS A 201 -13.81 -3.93 3.31
CA LYS A 201 -13.78 -3.12 4.54
C LYS A 201 -14.97 -3.43 5.44
N ARG A 202 -16.16 -3.60 4.86
CA ARG A 202 -17.42 -3.84 5.61
C ARG A 202 -17.34 -5.09 6.49
N PHE A 203 -16.66 -6.14 6.01
CA PHE A 203 -16.53 -7.41 6.73
C PHE A 203 -15.23 -7.56 7.54
N ASN A 204 -14.46 -6.48 7.72
CA ASN A 204 -13.28 -6.51 8.60
C ASN A 204 -13.68 -6.23 10.07
N ILE A 205 -14.51 -7.10 10.63
CA ILE A 205 -15.01 -6.99 12.00
C ILE A 205 -13.88 -7.35 12.97
N ARG A 206 -13.42 -6.40 13.79
CA ARG A 206 -12.37 -6.60 14.80
C ARG A 206 -12.91 -6.35 16.20
N TYR A 207 -12.59 -7.26 17.11
CA TYR A 207 -12.67 -7.06 18.54
C TYR A 207 -11.27 -6.86 19.10
N ARG A 208 -11.20 -6.08 20.17
CA ARG A 208 -9.98 -5.83 20.95
C ARG A 208 -9.69 -7.09 21.78
N TYR A 209 -8.43 -7.51 21.86
CA TYR A 209 -8.02 -8.49 22.88
C TYR A 209 -8.01 -7.81 24.27
N THR A 210 -8.03 -8.57 25.35
CA THR A 210 -8.11 -8.01 26.71
C THR A 210 -6.96 -7.07 27.06
N ASP A 211 -5.81 -7.24 26.40
CA ASP A 211 -4.54 -6.54 26.62
C ASP A 211 -4.18 -5.48 25.56
N ASP A 212 -4.83 -5.50 24.38
CA ASP A 212 -4.68 -4.48 23.35
C ASP A 212 -4.89 -3.11 24.00
N LYS A 213 -4.10 -2.05 23.72
CA LYS A 213 -4.33 -0.70 24.28
C LYS A 213 -5.07 0.25 23.33
N GLU A 214 -5.15 -0.12 22.06
CA GLU A 214 -5.72 0.71 20.99
C GLU A 214 -7.19 0.33 20.74
N SER A 215 -7.96 1.26 20.15
CA SER A 215 -9.37 1.05 19.81
C SER A 215 -9.57 -0.16 18.89
N SER A 216 -10.69 -0.87 19.06
CA SER A 216 -11.15 -1.89 18.11
C SER A 216 -11.49 -1.30 16.74
N GLY A 217 -11.82 -0.01 16.70
CA GLY A 217 -12.08 0.74 15.48
C GLY A 217 -10.78 0.99 14.71
N VAL A 218 -10.59 0.24 13.62
CA VAL A 218 -9.47 0.42 12.68
C VAL A 218 -10.02 0.76 11.30
N VAL A 219 -9.48 1.83 10.70
CA VAL A 219 -9.75 2.18 9.32
C VAL A 219 -8.63 1.61 8.46
N ASN A 220 -8.96 0.64 7.62
CA ASN A 220 -8.02 0.09 6.65
C ASN A 220 -8.07 0.92 5.38
N ILE A 221 -6.93 1.40 4.94
CA ILE A 221 -6.79 2.13 3.67
C ILE A 221 -6.66 1.09 2.55
N CYS A 222 -7.38 1.29 1.45
CA CYS A 222 -7.35 0.44 0.27
C CYS A 222 -6.69 1.13 -0.93
N ALA A 223 -6.38 0.33 -1.95
CA ALA A 223 -5.77 0.76 -3.19
C ALA A 223 -6.51 1.92 -3.89
N HIS A 224 -7.84 1.98 -3.82
CA HIS A 224 -8.58 3.08 -4.45
C HIS A 224 -8.29 4.42 -3.78
N GLU A 225 -8.22 4.47 -2.44
CA GLU A 225 -7.88 5.70 -1.71
C GLU A 225 -6.48 6.17 -2.05
N ILE A 226 -5.53 5.24 -2.12
CA ILE A 226 -4.13 5.53 -2.45
C ILE A 226 -4.04 6.02 -3.91
N ALA A 227 -4.69 5.35 -4.86
CA ALA A 227 -4.72 5.79 -6.27
C ALA A 227 -5.36 7.18 -6.43
N GLY A 228 -6.47 7.43 -5.73
CA GLY A 228 -7.12 8.74 -5.71
C GLY A 228 -6.22 9.83 -5.14
N TYR A 229 -5.45 9.53 -4.09
CA TYR A 229 -4.48 10.45 -3.51
C TYR A 229 -3.28 10.70 -4.42
N LEU A 230 -2.75 9.68 -5.10
CA LEU A 230 -1.68 9.85 -6.10
C LEU A 230 -2.13 10.75 -7.26
N GLN A 231 -3.37 10.58 -7.74
CA GLN A 231 -3.92 11.48 -8.75
C GLN A 231 -4.07 12.91 -8.22
N LEU A 232 -4.48 13.09 -6.97
CA LEU A 232 -4.57 14.40 -6.33
C LEU A 232 -3.19 15.07 -6.22
N VAL A 233 -2.16 14.32 -5.85
CA VAL A 233 -0.78 14.82 -5.83
C VAL A 233 -0.37 15.31 -7.21
N GLN A 234 -0.56 14.50 -8.25
CA GLN A 234 -0.24 14.89 -9.62
C GLN A 234 -1.02 16.15 -10.03
N TYR A 235 -2.33 16.19 -9.76
CA TYR A 235 -3.20 17.32 -10.08
C TYR A 235 -2.74 18.61 -9.38
N ALA A 236 -2.43 18.54 -8.07
CA ALA A 236 -1.94 19.69 -7.31
C ALA A 236 -0.61 20.22 -7.84
N MET A 237 0.31 19.33 -8.22
CA MET A 237 1.59 19.70 -8.80
C MET A 237 1.46 20.33 -10.19
N GLN A 238 0.56 19.81 -11.03
CA GLN A 238 0.39 20.27 -12.41
C GLN A 238 -0.37 21.59 -12.48
N GLU A 239 -1.53 21.66 -11.83
CA GLU A 239 -2.47 22.79 -11.92
C GLU A 239 -2.13 23.91 -10.93
N TYR A 240 -1.64 23.59 -9.73
CA TYR A 240 -1.40 24.58 -8.65
C TYR A 240 0.08 24.79 -8.33
N LYS A 241 0.98 24.06 -8.99
CA LYS A 241 2.43 24.03 -8.65
C LYS A 241 2.68 23.73 -7.17
N ASN A 242 1.83 22.90 -6.58
CA ASN A 242 1.78 22.68 -5.14
C ASN A 242 2.32 21.29 -4.77
N LEU A 243 3.40 21.26 -3.99
CA LEU A 243 4.05 20.03 -3.51
C LEU A 243 3.53 19.54 -2.15
N ILE A 244 2.69 20.31 -1.46
CA ILE A 244 2.25 20.00 -0.10
C ILE A 244 1.56 18.64 0.01
N PRO A 245 0.63 18.24 -0.89
CA PRO A 245 0.05 16.91 -0.85
C PRO A 245 1.08 15.78 -0.98
N LEU A 246 2.15 15.98 -1.76
CA LEU A 246 3.23 14.97 -1.89
C LEU A 246 4.02 14.87 -0.58
N GLN A 247 4.52 16.01 -0.08
CA GLN A 247 5.33 16.08 1.15
C GLN A 247 4.57 15.53 2.36
N MET A 248 3.26 15.77 2.43
CA MET A 248 2.40 15.37 3.53
C MET A 248 1.65 14.06 3.26
N SER A 249 2.02 13.31 2.22
CA SER A 249 1.42 12.01 1.91
C SER A 249 1.71 11.03 3.04
N GLN A 250 0.65 10.48 3.64
CA GLN A 250 0.75 9.35 4.57
C GLN A 250 1.02 8.03 3.86
N PHE A 251 0.89 8.00 2.53
CA PHE A 251 1.02 6.77 1.74
C PHE A 251 2.43 6.63 1.20
N ALA A 252 3.03 5.49 1.51
CA ALA A 252 4.30 5.05 0.93
C ALA A 252 4.13 4.83 -0.59
N ILE A 253 5.05 5.36 -1.40
CA ILE A 253 4.95 5.32 -2.87
C ILE A 253 6.05 4.39 -3.39
N PRO A 254 5.71 3.25 -4.01
CA PRO A 254 6.72 2.27 -4.40
C PRO A 254 7.66 2.81 -5.49
N SER A 255 8.90 2.36 -5.48
CA SER A 255 9.89 2.44 -6.57
C SER A 255 9.54 1.43 -7.67
N GLN A 256 10.14 1.57 -8.86
CA GLN A 256 10.00 0.57 -9.92
C GLN A 256 10.60 -0.78 -9.48
N GLU A 257 11.73 -0.77 -8.76
CA GLU A 257 12.33 -2.00 -8.20
C GLU A 257 11.34 -2.77 -7.29
N THR A 258 10.57 -2.05 -6.48
CA THR A 258 9.54 -2.67 -5.61
C THR A 258 8.37 -3.24 -6.42
N VAL A 259 8.01 -2.57 -7.52
CA VAL A 259 6.97 -3.04 -8.44
C VAL A 259 7.41 -4.35 -9.10
N ASP A 260 8.63 -4.40 -9.60
CA ASP A 260 9.20 -5.58 -10.25
C ASP A 260 9.23 -6.76 -9.27
N TYR A 261 9.75 -6.53 -8.06
CA TYR A 261 9.73 -7.53 -6.99
C TYR A 261 8.32 -8.03 -6.68
N TYR A 262 7.34 -7.13 -6.56
CA TYR A 262 5.95 -7.50 -6.30
C TYR A 262 5.35 -8.34 -7.43
N LEU A 263 5.64 -7.99 -8.68
CA LEU A 263 5.17 -8.73 -9.85
C LEU A 263 5.79 -10.13 -9.91
N ARG A 264 7.07 -10.30 -9.54
CA ARG A 264 7.70 -11.62 -9.38
C ARG A 264 6.96 -12.48 -8.36
N TRP A 265 6.65 -11.94 -7.20
CA TRP A 265 5.83 -12.63 -6.21
C TRP A 265 4.44 -13.02 -6.72
N CYS A 266 3.85 -12.23 -7.62
CA CYS A 266 2.54 -12.53 -8.18
C CYS A 266 2.56 -13.56 -9.31
N ASN A 267 3.67 -13.64 -10.07
CA ASN A 267 3.71 -14.32 -11.37
C ASN A 267 4.84 -15.35 -11.53
N ASN A 268 5.71 -15.51 -10.53
CA ASN A 268 6.87 -16.40 -10.59
C ASN A 268 7.03 -17.22 -9.29
N VAL A 269 6.23 -16.97 -8.25
CA VAL A 269 6.35 -17.68 -6.98
C VAL A 269 5.13 -18.56 -6.72
N LEU A 270 5.39 -19.79 -6.28
CA LEU A 270 4.41 -20.68 -5.67
C LEU A 270 4.79 -20.96 -4.22
N ILE A 271 3.77 -21.22 -3.41
CA ILE A 271 3.93 -21.63 -2.02
C ILE A 271 3.64 -23.12 -1.91
N LYS A 272 4.56 -23.85 -1.28
CA LYS A 272 4.33 -25.22 -0.83
C LYS A 272 3.57 -25.21 0.49
N ASP A 273 2.37 -25.76 0.45
CA ASP A 273 1.42 -25.82 1.55
C ASP A 273 0.93 -27.27 1.71
N GLU A 274 1.47 -27.93 2.73
CA GLU A 274 1.23 -29.35 2.99
C GLU A 274 -0.23 -29.65 3.38
N ALA A 275 -0.98 -28.62 3.82
CA ALA A 275 -2.38 -28.75 4.20
C ALA A 275 -3.34 -28.83 3.00
N LEU A 276 -2.88 -28.52 1.78
CA LEU A 276 -3.73 -28.59 0.58
C LEU A 276 -4.04 -30.03 0.19
N GLU A 277 -5.26 -30.31 -0.29
CA GLU A 277 -5.61 -31.64 -0.80
C GLU A 277 -5.00 -31.93 -2.18
N SER A 278 -4.59 -30.89 -2.92
CA SER A 278 -4.01 -31.04 -4.26
C SER A 278 -2.72 -31.86 -4.25
N LYS A 279 -2.54 -32.73 -5.25
CA LYS A 279 -1.38 -33.62 -5.39
C LYS A 279 -0.01 -32.91 -5.30
N ASP A 280 0.11 -31.71 -5.88
CA ASP A 280 1.37 -30.96 -5.87
C ASP A 280 1.60 -30.14 -4.59
N LYS A 281 0.58 -29.99 -3.72
CA LYS A 281 0.63 -29.16 -2.52
C LYS A 281 1.05 -27.71 -2.81
N LEU A 282 0.78 -27.21 -4.02
CA LEU A 282 1.17 -25.86 -4.44
C LEU A 282 -0.03 -24.92 -4.58
N ARG A 283 0.14 -23.70 -4.06
CA ARG A 283 -0.78 -22.56 -4.27
C ARG A 283 -0.01 -21.29 -4.59
N LYS A 284 -0.74 -20.26 -5.02
CA LYS A 284 -0.16 -18.91 -5.14
C LYS A 284 0.07 -18.29 -3.75
N PRO A 285 1.01 -17.34 -3.63
CA PRO A 285 1.17 -16.53 -2.44
C PRO A 285 -0.11 -15.78 -2.11
N ASN A 286 -0.56 -15.92 -0.87
CA ASN A 286 -1.67 -15.19 -0.32
C ASN A 286 -1.22 -13.75 0.03
N ARG A 287 -2.18 -12.92 0.44
CA ARG A 287 -1.91 -11.52 0.73
C ARG A 287 -0.94 -11.30 1.90
N ALA A 288 -0.99 -12.14 2.93
CA ALA A 288 -0.10 -12.02 4.09
C ALA A 288 1.35 -12.31 3.71
N GLU A 289 1.57 -13.35 2.91
CA GLU A 289 2.91 -13.72 2.43
C GLU A 289 3.51 -12.62 1.55
N ARG A 290 2.71 -12.03 0.65
CA ARG A 290 3.16 -10.88 -0.14
C ARG A 290 3.50 -9.67 0.74
N GLU A 291 2.70 -9.40 1.76
CA GLU A 291 2.97 -8.30 2.71
C GLU A 291 4.27 -8.53 3.48
N ILE A 292 4.49 -9.73 4.03
CA ILE A 292 5.71 -10.10 4.74
C ILE A 292 6.93 -10.03 3.81
N ALA A 293 6.78 -10.52 2.57
CA ALA A 293 7.85 -10.45 1.57
C ALA A 293 8.22 -9.00 1.21
N LEU A 294 7.26 -8.07 1.19
CA LEU A 294 7.54 -6.65 0.98
C LEU A 294 8.23 -6.03 2.19
N TRP A 295 7.84 -6.39 3.42
CA TRP A 295 8.56 -5.94 4.61
C TRP A 295 9.99 -6.49 4.69
N GLN A 296 10.22 -7.70 4.19
CA GLN A 296 11.57 -8.23 4.02
C GLN A 296 12.37 -7.38 3.02
N LEU A 297 11.78 -6.99 1.88
CA LEU A 297 12.43 -6.10 0.93
C LEU A 297 12.79 -4.75 1.57
N VAL A 298 11.85 -4.15 2.32
CA VAL A 298 12.11 -2.90 3.07
C VAL A 298 13.25 -3.08 4.06
N LYS A 299 13.29 -4.19 4.78
CA LYS A 299 14.36 -4.48 5.74
C LYS A 299 15.72 -4.56 5.04
N SER A 300 15.78 -5.20 3.88
CA SER A 300 17.03 -5.41 3.15
C SER A 300 17.53 -4.16 2.42
N LEU A 301 16.63 -3.36 1.84
CA LEU A 301 17.00 -2.25 0.96
C LEU A 301 16.74 -0.85 1.55
N GLY A 302 16.00 -0.76 2.65
CA GLY A 302 15.59 0.50 3.27
C GLY A 302 14.45 1.20 2.54
N HIS A 303 14.02 2.33 3.10
CA HIS A 303 12.93 3.17 2.60
C HIS A 303 13.16 3.66 1.17
N ASP A 304 14.32 4.27 0.92
CA ASP A 304 14.57 5.06 -0.29
C ASP A 304 14.59 4.24 -1.57
N ARG A 305 15.07 2.99 -1.48
CA ARG A 305 15.06 2.05 -2.60
C ARG A 305 13.74 1.34 -2.79
N THR A 306 12.86 1.36 -1.78
CA THR A 306 11.61 0.58 -1.80
C THR A 306 10.37 1.46 -1.92
N PHE A 307 9.89 2.05 -0.82
CA PHE A 307 8.63 2.79 -0.78
C PHE A 307 8.82 4.32 -0.82
N TYR A 308 9.83 4.74 -1.59
CA TYR A 308 10.06 6.11 -2.00
C TYR A 308 10.33 6.16 -3.51
N ALA A 309 9.39 6.72 -4.27
CA ALA A 309 9.55 6.91 -5.70
C ALA A 309 10.46 8.12 -5.98
N ASP A 310 11.62 7.85 -6.59
CA ASP A 310 12.52 8.90 -7.08
C ASP A 310 12.42 8.99 -8.60
N ARG A 311 12.12 10.18 -9.12
CA ARG A 311 11.89 10.35 -10.56
C ARG A 311 13.13 10.07 -11.41
N SER A 312 14.33 10.36 -10.88
CA SER A 312 15.57 10.18 -11.63
C SER A 312 15.97 8.70 -11.74
N ARG A 313 15.66 7.91 -10.70
CA ARG A 313 15.92 6.47 -10.65
C ARG A 313 14.80 5.64 -11.26
N ASP A 314 13.56 5.94 -10.92
CA ASP A 314 12.39 5.08 -11.20
C ASP A 314 11.53 5.58 -12.38
N GLY A 315 11.70 6.84 -12.79
CA GLY A 315 10.76 7.50 -13.70
C GLY A 315 9.48 7.95 -13.01
N ASN A 316 8.40 8.19 -13.76
CA ASN A 316 7.12 8.59 -13.15
C ASN A 316 6.29 7.35 -12.79
N VAL A 317 5.67 7.35 -11.60
CA VAL A 317 4.80 6.26 -11.12
C VAL A 317 3.68 5.89 -12.10
N LYS A 318 3.14 6.87 -12.85
CA LYS A 318 2.09 6.64 -13.86
C LYS A 318 2.60 5.83 -15.07
N ASP A 319 3.91 5.85 -15.32
CA ASP A 319 4.57 5.26 -16.48
C ASP A 319 5.33 3.96 -16.11
N TYR A 320 5.25 3.54 -14.84
CA TYR A 320 5.87 2.29 -14.37
C TYR A 320 5.44 1.08 -15.19
N ASN A 321 6.34 0.11 -15.33
CA ASN A 321 6.05 -1.12 -16.02
C ASN A 321 5.24 -2.06 -15.11
N TRP A 322 3.97 -2.25 -15.46
CA TRP A 322 3.06 -3.19 -14.78
C TRP A 322 2.78 -4.45 -15.60
N GLY A 323 3.48 -4.60 -16.73
CA GLY A 323 3.40 -5.77 -17.59
C GLY A 323 3.94 -7.01 -16.88
N VAL A 324 3.23 -8.12 -17.06
CA VAL A 324 3.82 -9.44 -16.88
C VAL A 324 4.40 -9.76 -18.25
N LYS A 325 5.73 -9.78 -18.37
CA LYS A 325 6.36 -10.31 -19.58
C LYS A 325 6.15 -11.82 -19.62
#